data_AF-A0A923KMK6-F1
#
_entry.id   AF-A0A923KMK6-F1
#
_cell.length_a   1.000
_cell.length_b   1.000
_cell.length_c   1.000
_cell.angle_alpha   90.00
_cell.angle_beta   90.00
_cell.angle_gamma   90.00
#
_symmetry.space_group_name_H-M   'P 1'
#
loop_
_entity.id
_entity.type
_entity.pdbx_description
1 polymer ?
#
loop_
_entity_poly.entity_id
_entity_poly.type
_entity_poly.pdbx_seq_one_letter_code
_entity_poly.pdbx_strand_id
1 'polypeptide(L)'
;MPVIIRTPEEILRAEKKDLYFIRFNQNNFEKAQNELIRWLDKHIPTSLYEKMAPSEHSGFISGYLGDLRIDFTEADLDTFCKQWETPEGKSLDKRFQCFFKPYKDWFDGISQYAPLRTKPCGTGLFVWWDTPSGFIYHQINQDIAREQEIDVHPLSPKDLWFQAVQLWPELSTLDSGELFYGHNYFDHEGVANLIYDHDVFFDEVQFLPERRQALLDWFNLPTSTIFNEFQW
;
A
#
# COMPACT_ATOMS: atom_id res chain seq x y z
N MET A 1 1.96 15.85 -21.21
CA MET A 1 1.13 15.42 -20.07
C MET A 1 2.05 14.81 -19.03
N PRO A 2 1.85 15.05 -17.73
CA PRO A 2 2.60 14.36 -16.69
C PRO A 2 2.35 12.85 -16.82
N VAL A 3 3.40 12.04 -16.67
CA VAL A 3 3.27 10.58 -16.57
C VAL A 3 3.11 10.26 -15.10
N ILE A 4 1.94 9.79 -14.70
CA ILE A 4 1.72 9.29 -13.33
C ILE A 4 2.46 7.97 -13.21
N ILE A 5 3.44 7.91 -12.31
CA ILE A 5 4.17 6.68 -11.98
C ILE A 5 3.49 6.10 -10.75
N ARG A 6 2.96 4.89 -10.87
CA ARG A 6 2.18 4.22 -9.82
C ARG A 6 3.04 3.25 -9.03
N THR A 7 2.74 3.07 -7.75
CA THR A 7 3.35 2.00 -6.93
C THR A 7 2.77 0.63 -7.33
N PRO A 8 3.47 -0.48 -7.02
CA PRO A 8 2.92 -1.83 -7.21
C PRO A 8 1.57 -1.99 -6.51
N GLU A 9 1.43 -1.46 -5.29
CA GLU A 9 0.22 -1.55 -4.49
C GLU A 9 -0.93 -0.73 -5.10
N GLU A 10 -0.65 0.46 -5.65
CA GLU A 10 -1.64 1.23 -6.42
C GLU A 10 -2.15 0.46 -7.65
N ILE A 11 -1.25 -0.20 -8.39
CA ILE A 11 -1.62 -1.03 -9.54
C ILE A 11 -2.48 -2.22 -9.09
N LEU A 12 -2.05 -2.93 -8.04
CA LEU A 12 -2.77 -4.09 -7.50
C LEU A 12 -4.17 -3.72 -6.99
N ARG A 13 -4.31 -2.60 -6.26
CA ARG A 13 -5.61 -2.08 -5.80
C ARG A 13 -6.53 -1.72 -6.96
N ALA A 14 -6.00 -0.99 -7.96
CA ALA A 14 -6.80 -0.47 -9.07
C ALA A 14 -7.22 -1.57 -10.05
N GLU A 15 -6.30 -2.48 -10.39
CA GLU A 15 -6.48 -3.41 -11.50
C GLU A 15 -6.90 -4.82 -11.04
N LYS A 16 -6.70 -5.14 -9.74
CA LYS A 16 -7.11 -6.41 -9.11
C LYS A 16 -6.68 -7.65 -9.90
N LYS A 17 -5.47 -7.62 -10.44
CA LYS A 17 -4.89 -8.68 -11.27
C LYS A 17 -3.43 -8.88 -10.97
N ASP A 18 -2.90 -10.00 -11.47
CA ASP A 18 -1.50 -10.33 -11.26
C ASP A 18 -0.57 -9.30 -11.90
N LEU A 19 0.56 -9.08 -11.24
CA LEU A 19 1.53 -8.06 -11.62
C LEU A 19 2.78 -8.72 -12.21
N TYR A 20 3.06 -8.42 -13.49
CA TYR A 20 4.32 -8.74 -14.13
C TYR A 20 5.20 -7.49 -14.20
N PHE A 21 6.46 -7.62 -13.77
CA PHE A 21 7.39 -6.51 -13.77
C PHE A 21 8.82 -6.93 -14.05
N ILE A 22 9.55 -6.07 -14.74
CA ILE A 22 10.94 -6.25 -15.12
C ILE A 22 11.82 -5.52 -14.14
N ARG A 23 12.84 -6.19 -13.64
CA ARG A 23 13.96 -5.57 -12.93
C ARG A 23 15.19 -5.61 -13.83
N PHE A 24 15.75 -4.46 -14.14
CA PHE A 24 17.03 -4.40 -14.82
C PHE A 24 18.17 -4.48 -13.81
N ASN A 25 19.26 -5.10 -14.24
CA ASN A 25 20.50 -5.07 -13.52
C ASN A 25 21.17 -3.70 -13.73
N GLN A 26 21.77 -3.14 -12.67
CA GLN A 26 22.27 -1.75 -12.65
C GLN A 26 23.29 -1.43 -13.75
N ASN A 27 24.00 -2.43 -14.27
CA ASN A 27 24.96 -2.25 -15.35
C ASN A 27 24.25 -2.18 -16.71
N ASN A 28 24.29 -1.02 -17.38
CA ASN A 28 23.70 -0.76 -18.71
C ASN A 28 22.17 -0.89 -18.78
N PHE A 29 21.46 -0.56 -17.69
CA PHE A 29 20.00 -0.70 -17.62
C PHE A 29 19.27 0.06 -18.73
N GLU A 30 19.68 1.29 -19.06
CA GLU A 30 19.02 2.10 -20.11
C GLU A 30 19.05 1.43 -21.48
N LYS A 31 20.17 0.79 -21.83
CA LYS A 31 20.29 0.08 -23.10
C LYS A 31 19.38 -1.15 -23.13
N ALA A 32 19.38 -1.94 -22.06
CA ALA A 32 18.52 -3.12 -21.94
C ALA A 32 17.04 -2.74 -21.95
N GLN A 33 16.67 -1.68 -21.24
CA GLN A 33 15.30 -1.15 -21.20
C GLN A 33 14.85 -0.68 -22.58
N ASN A 34 15.67 0.10 -23.29
CA ASN A 34 15.34 0.57 -24.64
C ASN A 34 15.21 -0.58 -25.65
N GLU A 35 16.06 -1.61 -25.55
CA GLU A 35 15.96 -2.80 -26.39
C GLU A 35 14.69 -3.59 -26.11
N LEU A 36 14.35 -3.78 -24.82
CA LEU A 36 13.12 -4.44 -24.43
C LEU A 36 11.90 -3.66 -24.91
N ILE A 37 11.82 -2.35 -24.65
CA ILE A 37 10.70 -1.50 -25.08
C ILE A 37 10.50 -1.58 -26.60
N ARG A 38 11.56 -1.46 -27.39
CA ARG A 38 11.46 -1.62 -28.86
C ARG A 38 10.98 -3.01 -29.27
N TRP A 39 11.35 -4.03 -28.51
CA TRP A 39 10.86 -5.39 -28.76
C TRP A 39 9.37 -5.51 -28.42
N LEU A 40 8.92 -4.95 -27.28
CA LEU A 40 7.52 -4.92 -26.86
C LEU A 40 6.66 -4.21 -27.91
N ASP A 41 7.06 -3.01 -28.32
CA ASP A 41 6.37 -2.20 -29.34
C ASP A 41 6.21 -2.95 -30.68
N LYS A 42 7.15 -3.84 -31.00
CA LYS A 42 7.15 -4.59 -32.26
C LYS A 42 6.36 -5.88 -32.19
N HIS A 43 6.41 -6.62 -31.09
CA HIS A 43 5.91 -8.01 -31.02
C HIS A 43 4.64 -8.15 -30.19
N ILE A 44 4.42 -7.26 -29.22
CA ILE A 44 3.23 -7.24 -28.36
C ILE A 44 2.69 -5.80 -28.20
N PRO A 45 2.39 -5.10 -29.32
CA PRO A 45 2.06 -3.67 -29.32
C PRO A 45 0.78 -3.32 -28.56
N THR A 46 -0.05 -4.31 -28.23
CA THR A 46 -1.30 -4.16 -27.49
C THR A 46 -1.11 -4.21 -25.97
N SER A 47 -0.01 -4.78 -25.49
CA SER A 47 0.31 -4.81 -24.06
C SER A 47 0.71 -3.43 -23.58
N LEU A 48 0.07 -2.94 -22.52
CA LEU A 48 0.47 -1.71 -21.86
C LEU A 48 1.75 -1.96 -21.04
N TYR A 49 2.69 -1.04 -21.09
CA TYR A 49 3.82 -1.03 -20.17
C TYR A 49 4.02 0.36 -19.57
N GLU A 50 4.45 0.43 -18.32
CA GLU A 50 4.67 1.68 -17.61
C GLU A 50 5.83 1.56 -16.63
N LYS A 51 6.46 2.70 -16.29
CA LYS A 51 7.42 2.74 -15.18
C LYS A 51 6.66 2.58 -13.88
N MET A 52 7.25 1.85 -12.94
CA MET A 52 6.69 1.62 -11.61
C MET A 52 7.48 2.40 -10.56
N ALA A 53 6.78 2.95 -9.57
CA ALA A 53 7.39 3.59 -8.42
C ALA A 53 7.84 2.52 -7.42
N PRO A 54 8.71 2.87 -6.45
CA PRO A 54 8.98 2.00 -5.31
C PRO A 54 7.70 1.60 -4.55
N SER A 55 7.76 0.48 -3.86
CA SER A 55 6.66 -0.02 -3.01
C SER A 55 6.34 0.96 -1.88
N GLU A 56 5.05 1.09 -1.56
CA GLU A 56 4.58 1.88 -0.41
C GLU A 56 5.09 1.36 0.93
N HIS A 57 5.47 0.09 1.01
CA HIS A 57 5.91 -0.56 2.25
C HIS A 57 7.41 -0.37 2.54
N SER A 58 8.15 0.36 1.71
CA SER A 58 9.57 0.58 1.95
C SER A 58 9.81 1.83 2.79
N GLY A 59 9.82 1.67 4.11
CA GLY A 59 10.13 2.77 5.05
C GLY A 59 11.52 3.40 4.89
N PHE A 60 12.37 2.90 4.02
CA PHE A 60 13.68 3.45 3.62
C PHE A 60 13.93 3.07 2.15
N ILE A 61 14.91 3.71 1.50
CA ILE A 61 15.34 3.69 0.07
C ILE A 61 15.72 2.27 -0.47
N SER A 62 14.97 1.22 -0.13
CA SER A 62 15.17 -0.18 -0.56
C SER A 62 13.90 -0.84 -1.14
N GLY A 63 12.80 -0.11 -1.32
CA GLY A 63 11.51 -0.58 -1.87
C GLY A 63 11.44 -0.84 -3.36
N TYR A 64 12.48 -1.42 -3.93
CA TYR A 64 12.57 -1.52 -5.38
C TYR A 64 11.72 -2.67 -5.93
N LEU A 65 10.51 -2.37 -6.39
CA LEU A 65 9.74 -3.30 -7.21
C LEU A 65 9.65 -2.75 -8.63
N GLY A 66 10.51 -3.27 -9.49
CA GLY A 66 10.46 -3.17 -10.95
C GLY A 66 10.76 -1.79 -11.56
N ASP A 67 11.53 -1.79 -12.64
CA ASP A 67 11.72 -0.61 -13.48
C ASP A 67 10.57 -0.38 -14.46
N LEU A 68 9.94 -1.48 -14.86
CA LEU A 68 8.94 -1.53 -15.93
C LEU A 68 7.91 -2.60 -15.60
N ARG A 69 6.65 -2.19 -15.42
CA ARG A 69 5.51 -3.10 -15.37
C ARG A 69 5.01 -3.37 -16.78
N ILE A 70 4.58 -4.60 -17.05
CA ILE A 70 3.97 -4.99 -18.33
C ILE A 70 2.62 -5.65 -18.04
N ASP A 71 1.59 -5.23 -18.76
CA ASP A 71 0.25 -5.78 -18.69
C ASP A 71 0.02 -6.85 -19.75
N PHE A 72 0.56 -8.05 -19.50
CA PHE A 72 0.45 -9.14 -20.47
C PHE A 72 -0.97 -9.68 -20.57
N THR A 73 -1.42 -9.88 -21.81
CA THR A 73 -2.42 -10.92 -22.10
C THR A 73 -1.76 -12.30 -22.06
N GLU A 74 -2.54 -13.38 -21.97
CA GLU A 74 -1.97 -14.75 -22.02
C GLU A 74 -1.14 -15.00 -23.29
N ALA A 75 -1.59 -14.48 -24.44
CA ALA A 75 -0.87 -14.62 -25.71
C ALA A 75 0.42 -13.78 -25.76
N ASP A 76 0.37 -12.58 -25.17
CA ASP A 76 1.54 -11.71 -25.09
C ASP A 76 2.59 -12.25 -24.12
N LEU A 77 2.15 -12.83 -22.99
CA LEU A 77 3.02 -13.52 -22.04
C LEU A 77 3.71 -14.72 -22.69
N ASP A 78 2.97 -15.57 -23.41
CA ASP A 78 3.54 -16.70 -24.15
C ASP A 78 4.58 -16.23 -25.20
N THR A 79 4.28 -15.15 -25.91
CA THR A 79 5.21 -14.53 -26.87
C THR A 79 6.47 -14.00 -26.19
N PHE A 80 6.32 -13.37 -25.02
CA PHE A 80 7.43 -12.88 -24.20
C PHE A 80 8.30 -14.03 -23.70
N CYS A 81 7.71 -15.04 -23.06
CA CYS A 81 8.43 -16.18 -22.49
C CYS A 81 9.21 -16.94 -23.57
N LYS A 82 8.64 -17.15 -24.76
CA LYS A 82 9.34 -17.80 -25.90
C LYS A 82 10.63 -17.10 -26.32
N GLN A 83 10.69 -15.78 -26.18
CA GLN A 83 11.84 -14.99 -26.61
C GLN A 83 12.83 -14.72 -25.48
N TRP A 84 12.32 -14.50 -24.28
CA TRP A 84 13.10 -13.90 -23.18
C TRP A 84 13.30 -14.81 -21.99
N GLU A 85 12.60 -15.95 -21.89
CA GLU A 85 12.65 -16.80 -20.71
C GLU A 85 12.99 -18.26 -21.00
N THR A 86 13.62 -18.92 -20.03
CA THR A 86 13.73 -20.37 -19.99
C THR A 86 12.39 -20.99 -19.55
N PRO A 87 12.17 -22.30 -19.76
CA PRO A 87 10.98 -22.99 -19.25
C PRO A 87 10.79 -22.88 -17.73
N GLU A 88 11.86 -22.61 -16.97
CA GLU A 88 11.85 -22.42 -15.51
C GLU A 88 11.58 -20.96 -15.08
N GLY A 89 11.26 -20.05 -16.02
CA GLY A 89 10.97 -18.65 -15.73
C GLY A 89 12.20 -17.81 -15.40
N LYS A 90 13.38 -18.20 -15.91
CA LYS A 90 14.60 -17.38 -15.81
C LYS A 90 14.83 -16.61 -17.09
N SER A 91 15.18 -15.33 -16.98
CA SER A 91 15.46 -14.55 -18.17
C SER A 91 16.72 -15.04 -18.89
N LEU A 92 16.59 -15.27 -20.20
CA LEU A 92 17.69 -15.62 -21.11
C LEU A 92 18.71 -14.48 -21.22
N ASP A 93 18.23 -13.24 -21.15
CA ASP A 93 19.06 -12.05 -21.09
C ASP A 93 19.40 -11.70 -19.63
N LYS A 94 20.68 -11.82 -19.27
CA LYS A 94 21.16 -11.54 -17.92
C LYS A 94 21.08 -10.07 -17.51
N ARG A 95 20.65 -9.15 -18.38
CA ARG A 95 20.52 -7.73 -18.05
C ARG A 95 19.21 -7.42 -17.32
N PHE A 96 18.24 -8.32 -17.33
CA PHE A 96 17.00 -8.15 -16.60
C PHE A 96 16.41 -9.48 -16.14
N GLN A 97 15.41 -9.41 -15.27
CA GLN A 97 14.56 -10.54 -14.90
C GLN A 97 13.10 -10.08 -14.89
N CYS A 98 12.20 -10.89 -15.46
CA CYS A 98 10.76 -10.71 -15.26
C CYS A 98 10.32 -11.39 -13.97
N PHE A 99 9.55 -10.69 -13.17
CA PHE A 99 8.99 -11.17 -11.91
C PHE A 99 7.47 -11.18 -12.02
N PHE A 100 6.89 -12.11 -11.28
CA PHE A 100 5.45 -12.31 -11.18
C PHE A 100 5.05 -12.18 -9.72
N LYS A 101 4.06 -11.32 -9.44
CA LYS A 101 3.44 -11.17 -8.13
C LYS A 101 1.94 -11.46 -8.27
N PRO A 102 1.46 -12.61 -7.78
CA PRO A 102 0.05 -12.92 -7.79
C PRO A 102 -0.75 -11.87 -7.02
N TYR A 103 -1.89 -11.45 -7.57
CA TYR A 103 -2.84 -10.58 -6.88
C TYR A 103 -3.30 -11.22 -5.58
N LYS A 104 -3.59 -12.52 -5.64
CA LYS A 104 -4.07 -13.30 -4.50
C LYS A 104 -3.10 -13.23 -3.32
N ASP A 105 -1.81 -13.40 -3.55
CA ASP A 105 -0.81 -13.41 -2.48
C ASP A 105 -0.73 -12.05 -1.78
N TRP A 106 -0.77 -10.97 -2.56
CA TRP A 106 -0.85 -9.62 -2.02
C TRP A 106 -2.16 -9.39 -1.26
N PHE A 107 -3.30 -9.77 -1.85
CA PHE A 107 -4.62 -9.57 -1.27
C PHE A 107 -4.79 -10.34 0.05
N ASP A 108 -4.38 -11.60 0.09
CA ASP A 108 -4.39 -12.42 1.31
C ASP A 108 -3.49 -11.78 2.39
N GLY A 109 -2.32 -11.28 1.97
CA GLY A 109 -1.38 -10.57 2.83
C GLY A 109 -1.97 -9.34 3.51
N ILE A 110 -2.81 -8.56 2.82
CA ILE A 110 -3.48 -7.40 3.41
C ILE A 110 -4.81 -7.76 4.11
N SER A 111 -5.47 -8.84 3.71
CA SER A 111 -6.80 -9.22 4.24
C SER A 111 -6.78 -9.69 5.68
N GLN A 112 -5.65 -10.19 6.17
CA GLN A 112 -5.48 -10.51 7.60
C GLN A 112 -5.60 -9.27 8.50
N TYR A 113 -5.48 -8.07 7.93
CA TYR A 113 -5.60 -6.80 8.63
C TYR A 113 -6.94 -6.09 8.35
N ALA A 114 -7.99 -6.85 8.04
CA ALA A 114 -9.31 -6.30 7.77
C ALA A 114 -9.79 -5.31 8.87
N PRO A 115 -10.32 -4.13 8.50
CA PRO A 115 -10.82 -3.16 9.46
C PRO A 115 -12.19 -3.57 10.01
N LEU A 116 -12.54 -2.96 11.15
CA LEU A 116 -13.76 -3.17 11.91
C LEU A 116 -14.48 -1.83 12.16
N ARG A 117 -15.82 -1.87 12.27
CA ARG A 117 -16.69 -0.75 12.69
C ARG A 117 -17.14 -0.83 14.15
N THR A 118 -16.91 -1.99 14.77
CA THR A 118 -17.27 -2.20 16.18
C THR A 118 -16.50 -1.25 17.08
N LYS A 119 -16.97 -1.07 18.31
CA LYS A 119 -16.19 -0.33 19.29
C LYS A 119 -14.88 -1.08 19.59
N PRO A 120 -13.71 -0.43 19.51
CA PRO A 120 -12.44 -1.04 19.89
C PRO A 120 -12.46 -1.59 21.32
N CYS A 121 -11.83 -2.74 21.52
CA CYS A 121 -11.68 -3.37 22.82
C CYS A 121 -10.20 -3.71 23.10
N GLY A 122 -9.76 -3.47 24.33
CA GLY A 122 -8.37 -3.73 24.74
C GLY A 122 -7.44 -2.55 24.51
N THR A 123 -6.19 -2.72 24.93
CA THR A 123 -5.09 -1.81 24.63
C THR A 123 -4.35 -2.34 23.40
N GLY A 124 -3.63 -1.50 22.64
CA GLY A 124 -2.90 -1.97 21.46
C GLY A 124 -2.53 -0.87 20.49
N LEU A 125 -1.83 -1.27 19.42
CA LEU A 125 -1.57 -0.43 18.25
C LEU A 125 -2.79 -0.46 17.35
N PHE A 126 -3.40 0.70 17.10
CA PHE A 126 -4.53 0.84 16.20
C PHE A 126 -4.19 1.74 15.03
N VAL A 127 -4.78 1.47 13.88
CA VAL A 127 -4.93 2.42 12.77
C VAL A 127 -6.41 2.67 12.59
N TRP A 128 -6.81 3.91 12.36
CA TRP A 128 -8.23 4.26 12.29
C TRP A 128 -8.51 5.37 11.28
N TRP A 129 -9.74 5.41 10.76
CA TRP A 129 -10.27 6.51 9.96
C TRP A 129 -11.54 7.04 10.61
N ASP A 130 -11.69 8.35 10.49
CA ASP A 130 -12.93 9.05 10.74
C ASP A 130 -13.68 9.28 9.43
N THR A 131 -14.87 8.68 9.31
CA THR A 131 -15.71 8.81 8.11
C THR A 131 -17.02 9.53 8.44
N PRO A 132 -17.74 10.06 7.44
CA PRO A 132 -19.09 10.60 7.64
C PRO A 132 -20.07 9.59 8.26
N SER A 133 -19.83 8.29 8.07
CA SER A 133 -20.65 7.20 8.61
C SER A 133 -20.18 6.66 9.97
N GLY A 134 -19.19 7.31 10.59
CA GLY A 134 -18.57 6.89 11.85
C GLY A 134 -17.14 6.38 11.65
N PHE A 135 -16.57 5.82 12.72
CA PHE A 135 -15.18 5.39 12.72
C PHE A 135 -14.99 3.96 12.21
N ILE A 136 -13.86 3.72 11.56
CA ILE A 136 -13.34 2.39 11.22
C ILE A 136 -11.94 2.24 11.80
N TYR A 137 -11.56 1.03 12.21
CA TYR A 137 -10.23 0.79 12.76
C TYR A 137 -9.70 -0.61 12.43
N HIS A 138 -8.38 -0.77 12.53
CA HIS A 138 -7.72 -2.05 12.65
C HIS A 138 -6.83 -2.05 13.89
N GLN A 139 -6.75 -3.17 14.60
CA GLN A 139 -5.88 -3.35 15.76
C GLN A 139 -4.84 -4.42 15.45
N ILE A 140 -3.56 -4.07 15.57
CA ILE A 140 -2.48 -5.04 15.51
C ILE A 140 -2.54 -5.88 16.78
N ASN A 141 -2.48 -7.20 16.63
CA ASN A 141 -2.36 -8.11 17.76
C ASN A 141 -1.09 -7.75 18.57
N GLN A 142 -1.26 -7.45 19.86
CA GLN A 142 -0.16 -7.03 20.74
C GLN A 142 0.96 -8.07 20.85
N ASP A 143 0.63 -9.36 20.81
CA ASP A 143 1.64 -10.42 20.90
C ASP A 143 2.52 -10.41 19.65
N ILE A 144 1.91 -10.22 18.48
CA ILE A 144 2.62 -10.08 17.20
C ILE A 144 3.48 -8.81 17.22
N ALA A 145 2.92 -7.69 17.68
CA ALA A 145 3.65 -6.42 17.71
C ALA A 145 4.90 -6.50 18.61
N ARG A 146 4.79 -7.17 19.76
CA ARG A 146 5.92 -7.37 20.68
C ARG A 146 6.95 -8.35 20.14
N GLU A 147 6.52 -9.48 19.59
CA GLU A 147 7.42 -10.50 19.05
C GLU A 147 8.23 -10.01 17.85
N GLN A 148 7.63 -9.14 17.03
CA GLN A 148 8.23 -8.64 15.80
C GLN A 148 8.81 -7.22 15.95
N GLU A 149 8.85 -6.66 17.17
CA GLU A 149 9.32 -5.30 17.44
C GLU A 149 8.67 -4.27 16.49
N ILE A 150 7.36 -4.41 16.28
CA ILE A 150 6.59 -3.59 15.35
C ILE A 150 6.26 -2.26 16.04
N ASP A 151 7.02 -1.23 15.68
CA ASP A 151 6.75 0.14 16.09
C ASP A 151 5.78 0.88 15.15
N VAL A 152 5.49 0.31 13.96
CA VAL A 152 4.63 0.90 12.93
C VAL A 152 3.73 -0.14 12.25
N HIS A 153 2.54 0.26 11.82
CA HIS A 153 1.61 -0.69 11.18
C HIS A 153 2.21 -1.29 9.88
N PRO A 154 2.10 -2.61 9.64
CA PRO A 154 2.72 -3.26 8.48
C PRO A 154 2.07 -2.90 7.14
N LEU A 155 0.80 -2.47 7.16
CA LEU A 155 0.10 -1.97 5.97
C LEU A 155 0.12 -0.44 5.90
N SER A 156 0.08 0.08 4.67
CA SER A 156 -0.17 1.50 4.43
C SER A 156 -1.64 1.84 4.76
N PRO A 157 -1.94 3.11 5.09
CA PRO A 157 -3.31 3.58 5.24
C PRO A 157 -4.20 3.24 4.02
N LYS A 158 -3.64 3.33 2.81
CA LYS A 158 -4.36 3.04 1.56
C LYS A 158 -4.79 1.57 1.44
N ASP A 159 -4.00 0.61 1.94
CA ASP A 159 -4.37 -0.80 1.93
C ASP A 159 -5.54 -1.10 2.87
N LEU A 160 -5.50 -0.52 4.07
CA LEU A 160 -6.58 -0.66 5.04
C LEU A 160 -7.86 0.01 4.53
N TRP A 161 -7.76 1.19 3.91
CA TRP A 161 -8.90 1.82 3.25
C TRP A 161 -9.47 0.97 2.11
N PHE A 162 -8.60 0.40 1.28
CA PHE A 162 -9.03 -0.52 0.22
C PHE A 162 -9.83 -1.70 0.78
N GLN A 163 -9.37 -2.31 1.88
CA GLN A 163 -10.11 -3.35 2.60
C GLN A 163 -11.44 -2.85 3.16
N ALA A 164 -11.47 -1.64 3.74
CA ALA A 164 -12.70 -1.03 4.23
C ALA A 164 -13.75 -0.89 3.12
N VAL A 165 -13.35 -0.42 1.93
CA VAL A 165 -14.24 -0.29 0.78
C VAL A 165 -14.71 -1.66 0.24
N GLN A 166 -13.90 -2.71 0.34
CA GLN A 166 -14.35 -4.06 -0.02
C GLN A 166 -15.43 -4.57 0.95
N LEU A 167 -15.29 -4.30 2.25
CA LEU A 167 -16.26 -4.72 3.27
C LEU A 167 -17.52 -3.85 3.29
N TRP A 168 -17.36 -2.56 2.99
CA TRP A 168 -18.41 -1.55 3.02
C TRP A 168 -18.38 -0.70 1.76
N PRO A 169 -19.00 -1.18 0.66
CA PRO A 169 -18.96 -0.51 -0.64
C PRO A 169 -19.49 0.92 -0.63
N GLU A 170 -20.35 1.29 0.33
CA GLU A 170 -20.82 2.67 0.49
C GLU A 170 -19.69 3.68 0.78
N LEU A 171 -18.52 3.20 1.24
CA LEU A 171 -17.35 4.05 1.44
C LEU A 171 -16.64 4.42 0.14
N SER A 172 -16.93 3.76 -0.99
CA SER A 172 -16.23 4.00 -2.27
C SER A 172 -16.50 5.38 -2.87
N THR A 173 -17.50 6.10 -2.37
CA THR A 173 -17.80 7.48 -2.79
C THR A 173 -16.99 8.53 -2.04
N LEU A 174 -16.24 8.13 -1.03
CA LEU A 174 -15.39 9.00 -0.23
C LEU A 174 -13.96 8.96 -0.77
N ASP A 175 -13.31 10.12 -0.82
CA ASP A 175 -11.87 10.19 -1.08
C ASP A 175 -11.13 9.97 0.24
N SER A 176 -10.36 8.89 0.35
CA SER A 176 -9.57 8.62 1.55
C SER A 176 -8.53 9.69 1.86
N GLY A 177 -8.05 10.42 0.85
CA GLY A 177 -7.12 11.53 1.05
C GLY A 177 -7.76 12.76 1.69
N GLU A 178 -9.10 12.82 1.72
CA GLU A 178 -9.86 13.88 2.39
C GLU A 178 -10.37 13.46 3.78
N LEU A 179 -10.12 12.21 4.19
CA LEU A 179 -10.55 11.68 5.48
C LEU A 179 -9.46 11.84 6.54
N PHE A 180 -9.87 12.07 7.78
CA PHE A 180 -8.94 11.99 8.90
C PHE A 180 -8.62 10.53 9.20
N TYR A 181 -7.35 10.21 9.33
CA TYR A 181 -6.89 8.93 9.82
C TYR A 181 -5.72 9.11 10.79
N GLY A 182 -5.38 8.04 11.49
CA GLY A 182 -4.32 8.13 12.47
C GLY A 182 -4.01 6.81 13.12
N HIS A 183 -3.08 6.89 14.06
CA HIS A 183 -2.60 5.78 14.84
C HIS A 183 -2.92 5.99 16.32
N ASN A 184 -3.15 4.90 17.04
CA ASN A 184 -3.16 4.90 18.50
C ASN A 184 -2.09 3.94 18.97
N TYR A 185 -1.27 4.37 19.93
CA TYR A 185 -0.37 3.50 20.66
C TYR A 185 -0.36 3.88 22.13
N PHE A 186 0.03 2.93 22.97
CA PHE A 186 0.23 3.16 24.39
C PHE A 186 1.74 3.22 24.64
N ASP A 187 2.20 4.24 25.36
CA ASP A 187 3.60 4.29 25.78
C ASP A 187 3.89 3.28 26.90
N HIS A 188 5.15 3.24 27.35
CA HIS A 188 5.60 2.34 28.42
C HIS A 188 4.90 2.60 29.77
N GLU A 189 4.29 3.76 29.96
CA GLU A 189 3.53 4.14 31.15
C GLU A 189 2.03 3.82 31.01
N GLY A 190 1.61 3.31 29.83
CA GLY A 190 0.22 3.00 29.53
C GLY A 190 -0.61 4.22 29.17
N VAL A 191 0.01 5.36 28.84
CA VAL A 191 -0.69 6.54 28.34
C VAL A 191 -1.00 6.34 26.86
N ALA A 192 -2.27 6.50 26.51
CA ALA A 192 -2.71 6.49 25.13
C ALA A 192 -2.21 7.75 24.41
N ASN A 193 -1.55 7.53 23.28
CA ASN A 193 -1.11 8.55 22.36
C ASN A 193 -1.86 8.33 21.04
N LEU A 194 -2.61 9.35 20.63
CA LEU A 194 -3.24 9.40 19.32
C LEU A 194 -2.38 10.25 18.41
N ILE A 195 -1.81 9.63 17.38
CA ILE A 195 -1.13 10.33 16.29
C ILE A 195 -2.13 10.56 15.18
N TYR A 196 -2.20 11.81 14.74
CA TYR A 196 -2.84 12.15 13.48
C TYR A 196 -1.82 12.07 12.35
N ASP A 197 -2.21 11.37 11.31
CA ASP A 197 -1.46 11.33 10.07
C ASP A 197 -2.32 11.96 8.97
N HIS A 198 -1.67 12.79 8.16
CA HIS A 198 -2.31 13.47 7.06
C HIS A 198 -1.33 13.40 5.89
N ASP A 199 -1.69 12.68 4.84
CA ASP A 199 -0.89 12.47 3.63
C ASP A 199 -0.53 13.79 2.88
N VAL A 200 -1.06 14.93 3.33
CA VAL A 200 -0.86 16.23 2.70
C VAL A 200 0.16 17.01 3.53
N PHE A 201 1.35 17.22 2.93
CA PHE A 201 2.48 18.05 3.36
C PHE A 201 2.17 19.54 3.63
N PHE A 202 0.93 19.90 3.96
CA PHE A 202 0.46 21.28 4.07
C PHE A 202 -0.12 21.54 5.47
N ASP A 203 0.44 22.58 6.10
CA ASP A 203 0.35 23.01 7.51
C ASP A 203 -1.04 23.38 8.08
N GLU A 204 -2.17 22.95 7.50
CA GLU A 204 -3.47 23.56 7.84
C GLU A 204 -4.62 22.61 8.19
N VAL A 205 -4.40 21.30 8.28
CA VAL A 205 -5.47 20.37 8.69
C VAL A 205 -5.38 20.08 10.19
N GLN A 206 -5.94 20.99 10.99
CA GLN A 206 -6.16 20.75 12.42
C GLN A 206 -7.33 19.79 12.62
N PHE A 207 -7.11 18.75 13.43
CA PHE A 207 -8.17 17.82 13.79
C PHE A 207 -9.36 18.56 14.44
N LEU A 208 -10.56 18.32 13.93
CA LEU A 208 -11.78 19.01 14.35
C LEU A 208 -12.08 18.75 15.85
N PRO A 209 -12.06 19.78 16.72
CA PRO A 209 -12.25 19.61 18.15
C PRO A 209 -13.55 18.88 18.53
N GLU A 210 -14.60 19.04 17.73
CA GLU A 210 -15.90 18.40 17.91
C GLU A 210 -15.87 16.88 17.66
N ARG A 211 -14.94 16.37 16.85
CA ARG A 211 -14.74 14.93 16.61
C ARG A 211 -13.88 14.28 17.69
N ARG A 212 -13.16 15.09 18.49
CA ARG A 212 -12.22 14.62 19.52
C ARG A 212 -12.91 13.81 20.59
N GLN A 213 -13.98 14.36 21.16
CA GLN A 213 -14.70 13.66 22.22
C GLN A 213 -15.34 12.37 21.68
N ALA A 214 -15.89 12.41 20.46
CA ALA A 214 -16.45 11.22 19.82
C ALA A 214 -15.38 10.12 19.62
N LEU A 215 -14.18 10.47 19.21
CA LEU A 215 -13.07 9.53 19.04
C LEU A 215 -12.60 8.93 20.38
N LEU A 216 -12.44 9.78 21.41
CA LEU A 216 -12.10 9.32 22.77
C LEU A 216 -13.16 8.38 23.32
N ASP A 217 -14.43 8.75 23.23
CA ASP A 217 -15.55 7.94 23.68
C ASP A 217 -15.62 6.60 22.93
N TRP A 218 -15.29 6.62 21.63
CA TRP A 218 -15.29 5.43 20.78
C TRP A 218 -14.15 4.48 21.16
N PHE A 219 -12.93 4.97 21.36
CA PHE A 219 -11.81 4.13 21.81
C PHE A 219 -11.79 3.82 23.32
N ASN A 220 -12.75 4.35 24.10
CA ASN A 220 -12.73 4.32 25.57
C ASN A 220 -11.46 4.96 26.18
N LEU A 221 -10.97 6.04 25.59
CA LEU A 221 -9.76 6.71 26.02
C LEU A 221 -10.06 7.82 27.03
N PRO A 222 -9.15 8.07 27.99
CA PRO A 222 -9.33 9.15 28.95
C PRO A 222 -9.28 10.52 28.25
N THR A 223 -9.95 11.52 28.82
CA THR A 223 -9.89 12.91 28.30
C THR A 223 -8.49 13.51 28.38
N SER A 224 -7.62 12.94 29.21
CA SER A 224 -6.20 13.28 29.31
C SER A 224 -5.33 12.69 28.19
N THR A 225 -5.91 11.93 27.25
CA THR A 225 -5.20 11.37 26.09
C THR A 225 -4.50 12.48 25.32
N ILE A 226 -3.23 12.25 25.01
CA ILE A 226 -2.40 13.18 24.27
C ILE A 226 -2.66 12.96 22.78
N PHE A 227 -2.80 14.09 22.08
CA PHE A 227 -3.01 14.14 20.65
C PHE A 227 -1.79 14.78 20.02
N ASN A 228 -1.04 13.99 19.28
CA ASN A 228 0.15 14.44 18.58
C ASN A 228 -0.17 14.52 17.08
N GLU A 229 0.32 15.57 16.43
CA GLU A 229 0.37 15.63 14.98
C GLU A 229 1.72 15.04 14.55
N PHE A 230 1.73 14.09 13.62
CA PHE A 230 2.98 13.66 13.02
C PHE A 230 3.44 14.74 12.04
N GLN A 231 4.47 15.48 12.41
CA GLN A 231 5.21 16.35 11.48
C GLN A 231 6.38 15.54 10.93
N TRP A 232 6.38 15.25 9.63
CA TRP A 232 7.51 14.64 8.93
C TRP A 232 8.70 15.60 8.85
#